data_AF-A0A7C1MY15-F1
#
_entry.id   AF-A0A7C1MY15-F1
#
_cell.length_a   1.000
_cell.length_b   1.000
_cell.length_c   1.000
_cell.angle_alpha   90.00
_cell.angle_beta   90.00
_cell.angle_gamma   90.00
#
_symmetry.space_group_name_H-M   'P 1'
#
loop_
_entity.id
_entity.type
_entity.pdbx_description
1 polymer ?
#
loop_
_entity_poly.entity_id
_entity_poly.type
_entity_poly.pdbx_seq_one_letter_code
_entity_poly.pdbx_strand_id
1 'polypeptide(L)'
;MDFGGFIKELNKAIKKENRSRRKADQSEIAKLTKKDEFDWMDLFEERKQKAVQLLQKITQTEQEIDQMVYELYVLTEEEIQTLKIS
;
A
#
# COMPACT_ATOMS: atom_id res chain seq x y z
N MET A 1 3.05 9.49 2.29
CA MET A 1 2.18 9.94 3.40
C MET A 1 3.08 10.19 4.61
N ASP A 2 3.00 11.35 5.24
CA ASP A 2 3.72 11.66 6.48
C ASP A 2 2.86 11.32 7.72
N PHE A 3 3.50 11.35 8.89
CA PHE A 3 2.86 11.02 10.16
C PHE A 3 1.69 11.96 10.50
N GLY A 4 1.83 13.27 10.24
CA GLY A 4 0.77 14.25 10.52
C GLY A 4 -0.48 14.00 9.68
N GLY A 5 -0.31 13.65 8.40
CA GLY A 5 -1.39 13.24 7.51
C GLY A 5 -2.07 11.95 7.97
N PHE A 6 -1.30 10.97 8.45
CA PHE A 6 -1.84 9.74 9.04
C PHE A 6 -2.72 10.02 10.25
N ILE A 7 -2.22 10.79 11.24
CA ILE A 7 -2.99 11.15 12.44
C ILE A 7 -4.26 11.94 12.08
N LYS A 8 -4.19 12.81 11.08
CA LYS A 8 -5.37 13.56 10.60
C LYS A 8 -6.46 12.65 10.05
N GLU A 9 -6.10 11.69 9.18
CA GLU A 9 -7.08 10.74 8.64
C GLU A 9 -7.59 9.76 9.69
N LEU A 10 -6.74 9.35 10.64
CA LEU A 10 -7.16 8.52 11.79
C LEU A 10 -8.20 9.23 12.66
N ASN A 11 -7.95 10.49 13.03
CA ASN A 11 -8.91 11.30 13.79
C ASN A 11 -10.23 11.53 13.01
N LYS A 12 -10.16 11.68 11.69
CA LYS A 12 -11.34 11.81 10.83
C LYS A 12 -12.15 10.52 10.77
N ALA A 13 -11.49 9.36 10.74
CA ALA A 13 -12.13 8.05 10.83
C ALA A 13 -12.85 7.87 12.18
N ILE A 14 -12.18 8.18 13.30
CA ILE A 14 -12.79 8.18 14.64
C ILE A 14 -14.03 9.08 14.68
N LYS A 15 -13.95 10.30 14.14
CA LYS A 15 -15.10 11.22 14.07
C LYS A 15 -16.25 10.68 13.21
N LYS A 16 -15.95 9.96 12.13
CA LYS A 16 -16.97 9.32 11.28
C LYS A 16 -17.64 8.18 12.04
N GLU A 17 -16.86 7.35 12.71
CA GLU A 17 -17.34 6.22 13.49
C GLU A 17 -18.18 6.66 14.69
N ASN A 18 -17.75 7.69 15.44
CA ASN A 18 -18.54 8.25 16.54
C ASN A 18 -19.90 8.81 16.07
N ARG A 19 -20.00 9.30 14.83
CA ARG A 19 -21.31 9.72 14.27
C ARG A 19 -22.26 8.54 14.10
N SER A 20 -21.76 7.36 13.76
CA SER A 20 -22.56 6.14 13.69
C SER A 20 -22.92 5.65 15.09
N ARG A 21 -21.96 5.63 16.01
CA ARG A 21 -22.14 5.18 17.40
C ARG A 21 -23.17 5.99 18.17
N ARG A 22 -23.17 7.32 18.00
CA ARG A 22 -24.21 8.21 18.58
C ARG A 22 -25.62 7.86 18.12
N LYS A 23 -25.79 7.46 16.85
CA LYS A 23 -27.10 7.05 16.32
C LYS A 23 -27.55 5.71 16.87
N ALA A 24 -26.60 4.87 17.30
CA ALA A 24 -26.82 3.55 17.86
C ALA A 24 -26.81 3.54 19.40
N ASP A 25 -26.80 4.71 20.05
CA ASP A 25 -26.66 4.88 21.50
C ASP A 25 -25.47 4.10 22.12
N GLN A 26 -24.35 4.08 21.38
CA GLN A 26 -23.11 3.43 21.80
C GLN A 26 -22.08 4.47 22.29
N SER A 27 -21.23 4.03 23.22
CA SER A 27 -20.12 4.84 23.73
C SER A 27 -19.17 5.29 22.60
N GLU A 28 -18.79 6.56 22.64
CA GLU A 28 -17.84 7.14 21.69
C GLU A 28 -16.43 6.57 21.85
N ILE A 29 -15.73 6.46 20.74
CA ILE A 29 -14.28 6.23 20.72
C ILE A 29 -13.61 7.55 21.11
N ALA A 30 -12.70 7.49 22.08
CA ALA A 30 -11.94 8.65 22.50
C ALA A 30 -11.08 9.20 21.36
N LYS A 31 -10.90 10.52 21.32
CA LYS A 31 -9.90 11.14 20.45
C LYS A 31 -8.51 10.77 20.93
N LEU A 32 -7.56 10.65 20.00
CA LEU A 32 -6.16 10.44 20.36
C LEU A 32 -5.66 11.63 21.19
N THR A 33 -4.95 11.31 22.27
CA THR A 33 -4.16 12.26 23.05
C THR A 33 -2.77 12.40 22.43
N LYS A 34 -2.01 13.42 22.86
CA LYS A 34 -0.60 13.57 22.44
C LYS A 34 0.28 12.38 22.84
N LYS A 35 -0.06 11.72 23.95
CA LYS A 35 0.65 10.51 24.39
C LYS A 35 0.39 9.37 23.42
N ASP A 36 -0.87 9.17 23.05
CA ASP A 36 -1.23 8.15 22.07
C ASP A 36 -0.54 8.44 20.74
N GLU A 37 -0.55 9.69 20.26
CA GLU A 37 0.19 10.08 19.05
C GLU A 37 1.68 9.71 19.12
N PHE A 38 2.32 9.90 20.27
CA PHE A 38 3.72 9.50 20.47
C PHE A 38 3.90 7.99 20.35
N ASP A 39 3.02 7.21 20.99
CA ASP A 39 3.06 5.74 20.92
C ASP A 39 2.82 5.23 19.49
N TRP A 40 2.04 5.97 18.68
CA TRP A 40 1.81 5.67 17.27
C TRP A 40 2.98 6.06 16.35
N MET A 41 3.88 6.95 16.77
CA MET A 41 4.95 7.47 15.91
C MET A 41 5.96 6.38 15.54
N ASP A 42 6.45 5.64 16.51
CA ASP A 42 7.43 4.57 16.29
C ASP A 42 6.82 3.44 15.44
N LEU A 43 5.59 3.03 15.77
CA LEU A 43 4.87 2.00 15.01
C LEU A 43 4.60 2.45 13.57
N PHE A 44 4.25 3.73 13.36
CA PHE A 44 4.05 4.28 12.03
C PHE A 44 5.33 4.21 11.20
N GLU A 45 6.47 4.64 11.76
CA GLU A 45 7.72 4.67 11.00
C GLU A 45 8.20 3.24 10.68
N GLU A 46 8.09 2.30 11.62
CA GLU A 46 8.41 0.88 11.38
C GLU A 46 7.55 0.31 10.24
N ARG A 47 6.23 0.55 10.27
CA ARG A 47 5.32 0.04 9.24
C ARG A 47 5.52 0.72 7.89
N LYS A 48 5.83 2.01 7.88
CA LYS A 48 6.18 2.76 6.68
C LYS A 48 7.45 2.22 6.04
N GLN A 49 8.49 1.95 6.82
CA GLN A 49 9.73 1.34 6.33
C GLN A 49 9.46 -0.04 5.71
N LYS A 50 8.71 -0.90 6.40
CA LYS A 50 8.31 -2.22 5.87
C LYS A 50 7.52 -2.11 4.57
N ALA A 51 6.59 -1.16 4.48
CA ALA A 51 5.80 -0.95 3.26
C ALA A 51 6.68 -0.48 2.08
N VAL A 52 7.64 0.43 2.33
CA VAL A 52 8.60 0.89 1.31
C VAL A 52 9.49 -0.27 0.84
N GLN A 53 10.00 -1.08 1.76
CA GLN A 53 10.81 -2.26 1.42
C GLN A 53 10.03 -3.28 0.58
N LEU A 54 8.76 -3.53 0.93
CA LEU A 54 7.89 -4.41 0.16
C LEU A 54 7.63 -3.85 -1.24
N LEU A 55 7.36 -2.54 -1.36
CA LEU A 55 7.17 -1.90 -2.66
C LEU A 55 8.42 -2.00 -3.53
N GLN A 56 9.60 -1.74 -2.95
CA GLN A 56 10.87 -1.89 -3.66
C GLN A 56 11.06 -3.32 -4.19
N LYS A 57 10.74 -4.33 -3.35
CA LYS A 57 10.81 -5.73 -3.77
C LYS A 57 9.82 -6.04 -4.89
N ILE A 58 8.58 -5.54 -4.81
CA ILE A 58 7.58 -5.72 -5.86
C ILE A 58 8.06 -5.12 -7.17
N THR A 59 8.53 -3.86 -7.16
CA THR A 59 9.04 -3.19 -8.36
C THR A 59 10.25 -3.90 -8.95
N GLN A 60 11.15 -4.43 -8.11
CA GLN A 60 12.26 -5.25 -8.59
C GLN A 60 11.77 -6.53 -9.25
N THR A 61 10.82 -7.24 -8.63
CA THR A 61 10.24 -8.46 -9.21
C THR A 61 9.48 -8.17 -10.50
N GLU A 62 8.78 -7.04 -10.62
CA GLU A 62 8.13 -6.61 -11.87
C GLU A 62 9.17 -6.42 -12.98
N GLN A 63 10.31 -5.79 -12.69
CA GLN A 63 11.41 -5.64 -13.66
C GLN A 63 12.04 -6.98 -14.06
N GLU A 64 12.21 -7.89 -13.11
CA GLU A 64 12.71 -9.25 -13.39
C GLU A 64 11.72 -10.02 -14.28
N ILE A 65 10.41 -9.89 -14.03
CA ILE A 65 9.36 -10.47 -14.87
C ILE A 65 9.40 -9.86 -16.28
N ASP A 66 9.50 -8.54 -16.41
CA ASP A 66 9.58 -7.87 -17.71
C ASP A 66 10.80 -8.38 -18.49
N GLN A 67 11.95 -8.53 -17.84
CA GLN A 67 13.16 -9.08 -18.46
C GLN A 67 12.95 -10.54 -18.92
N MET A 68 12.35 -11.39 -18.10
CA MET A 68 12.02 -12.77 -18.48
C MET A 68 11.02 -12.81 -19.63
N VAL A 69 10.02 -11.92 -19.64
CA VAL A 69 9.06 -11.77 -20.74
C VAL A 69 9.78 -11.35 -22.01
N TYR A 70 10.68 -10.36 -21.96
CA TYR A 70 11.50 -9.98 -23.11
C TYR A 70 12.36 -11.14 -23.62
N GLU A 71 12.97 -11.92 -22.73
CA GLU A 71 13.75 -13.11 -23.10
C GLU A 71 12.89 -14.19 -23.76
N LEU A 72 11.67 -14.41 -23.28
CA LEU A 72 10.71 -15.32 -23.91
C LEU A 72 10.19 -14.80 -25.25
N TYR A 73 10.02 -13.47 -25.39
CA TYR A 73 9.65 -12.80 -26.65
C TYR A 73 10.86 -12.46 -27.53
N VAL A 74 12.09 -12.87 -27.17
CA VAL A 74 13.08 -13.33 -28.15
C VAL A 74 12.58 -14.67 -28.68
N LEU A 75 11.42 -14.59 -29.32
CA LEU A 75 10.99 -15.57 -30.28
C LEU A 75 12.14 -15.63 -31.28
N THR A 76 12.78 -16.79 -31.32
CA THR A 76 13.76 -17.12 -32.34
C THR A 76 13.17 -16.76 -33.71
N GLU A 77 14.03 -16.45 -34.68
CA GLU A 77 13.60 -16.18 -36.07
C GLU A 77 12.60 -17.23 -36.63
N GLU A 78 12.55 -18.41 -36.00
CA GLU A 78 11.64 -19.52 -36.23
C GLU A 78 10.15 -19.21 -36.01
N GLU A 79 9.74 -18.41 -35.03
CA GLU A 79 8.30 -18.12 -34.84
C GLU A 79 7.77 -17.10 -35.85
N ILE A 80 8.62 -16.17 -36.32
CA ILE A 80 8.28 -15.20 -37.37
C ILE A 80 7.96 -15.92 -38.70
N GLN A 81 8.59 -17.07 -38.96
CA GLN A 81 8.34 -17.86 -40.16
C GLN A 81 6.94 -18.49 -40.18
N THR A 82 6.37 -18.81 -39.02
CA THR A 82 5.05 -19.46 -38.91
C THR A 82 3.90 -18.50 -39.20
N LEU A 83 4.09 -17.19 -39.05
CA LEU A 83 3.07 -16.15 -39.35
C LEU A 83 3.01 -15.71 -40.83
N LYS A 84 3.92 -16.18 -41.69
CA LYS A 84 3.95 -15.82 -43.13
C LYS A 84 3.32 -16.86 -44.06
N ILE A 85 2.88 -18.01 -43.57
CA ILE A 85 2.33 -19.10 -44.39
C ILE A 85 0.98 -19.61 -43.84
N SER A 86 0.08 -18.71 -43.41
CA SER A 86 -1.33 -19.04 -43.19
C SER A 86 -2.25 -18.07 -43.91
#